data_AF-A0A257CCD0-F1
#
_entry.id   AF-A0A257CCD0-F1
#
_cell.length_a   1.000
_cell.length_b   1.000
_cell.length_c   1.000
_cell.angle_alpha   90.00
_cell.angle_beta   90.00
_cell.angle_gamma   90.00
#
_symmetry.space_group_name_H-M   'P 1'
#
loop_
_entity.id
_entity.type
_entity.pdbx_description
1 polymer ?
#
loop_
_entity_poly.entity_id
_entity_poly.type
_entity_poly.pdbx_seq_one_letter_code
_entity_poly.pdbx_strand_id
1 'polypeptide(L)'
;MIQLQGIDHIYLSVSELPRSEAFYDLLLGEVLGHRKNRFALNGEPHVQYFNAHFGVVLRPARVQQVHQPYAPGLHHLCLRVDQASEVRAVAQALQQRGVACTPATRMPDYAPDYVATYLDDPDGIRLEVTNLRGERRERHDTWLADGPDSPVAVVQRQLDAYNARDLPAWLATYAPDASQYAFPATLLAQGHAQISARMAPRFADPLLHARLHSRTVRGDLVIDDEAVARPFDDGPGWVALQAIYQVQGGLIRNAVFNFGARLPAEQGDSLTA
;
A
#
# COMPACT_ATOMS: atom_id res chain seq x y z
N MET A 1 6.34 -18.80 6.74
CA MET A 1 5.01 -18.71 6.07
C MET A 1 5.25 -18.22 4.65
N ILE A 2 4.60 -18.80 3.64
CA ILE A 2 4.73 -18.33 2.25
C ILE A 2 3.63 -17.30 2.00
N GLN A 3 4.00 -16.10 1.53
CA GLN A 3 3.05 -15.03 1.25
C GLN A 3 2.71 -15.00 -0.25
N LEU A 4 1.41 -15.12 -0.56
CA LEU A 4 0.90 -14.92 -1.92
C LEU A 4 1.06 -13.44 -2.30
N GLN A 5 1.68 -13.16 -3.45
CA GLN A 5 1.91 -11.79 -3.90
C GLN A 5 0.72 -11.20 -4.68
N GLY A 6 -0.08 -12.05 -5.32
CA GLY A 6 -1.21 -11.62 -6.15
C GLY A 6 -1.75 -12.74 -7.01
N ILE A 7 -2.54 -12.36 -8.01
CA ILE A 7 -3.01 -13.24 -9.08
C ILE A 7 -2.02 -13.13 -10.23
N ASP A 8 -1.44 -14.24 -10.68
CA ASP A 8 -0.58 -14.22 -11.87
C ASP A 8 -1.42 -14.18 -13.16
N HIS A 9 -2.35 -15.12 -13.31
CA HIS A 9 -3.24 -15.16 -14.46
C HIS A 9 -4.60 -15.83 -14.18
N ILE A 10 -5.56 -15.55 -15.06
CA ILE A 10 -6.90 -16.15 -15.08
C ILE A 10 -7.15 -16.71 -16.48
N TYR A 11 -7.62 -17.95 -16.58
CA TYR A 11 -8.04 -18.56 -17.85
C TYR A 11 -9.55 -18.52 -18.00
N LEU A 12 -10.02 -18.07 -19.16
CA LEU A 12 -11.41 -18.13 -19.59
C LEU A 12 -11.53 -19.11 -20.75
N SER A 13 -12.39 -20.10 -20.60
CA SER A 13 -12.76 -21.01 -21.69
C SER A 13 -13.92 -20.39 -22.46
N VAL A 14 -13.73 -20.16 -23.75
CA VAL A 14 -14.70 -19.47 -24.62
C VAL A 14 -15.22 -20.40 -25.71
N SER A 15 -16.50 -20.29 -26.06
CA SER A 15 -17.11 -21.16 -27.08
C SER A 15 -16.52 -20.93 -28.47
N GLU A 16 -16.25 -19.68 -28.83
CA GLU A 16 -15.73 -19.27 -30.13
C GLU A 16 -14.58 -18.28 -29.98
N LEU A 17 -13.34 -18.78 -30.06
CA LEU A 17 -12.14 -17.99 -29.76
C LEU A 17 -12.06 -16.69 -30.57
N PRO A 18 -12.29 -16.65 -31.90
CA PRO A 18 -12.23 -15.40 -32.65
C PRO A 18 -13.28 -14.37 -32.23
N ARG A 19 -14.49 -14.82 -31.85
CA ARG A 19 -15.58 -13.95 -31.38
C ARG A 19 -15.23 -13.33 -30.04
N SER A 20 -14.70 -14.13 -29.11
CA SER A 20 -14.29 -13.64 -27.80
C SER A 20 -13.04 -12.79 -27.88
N GLU A 21 -12.07 -13.14 -28.72
CA GLU A 21 -10.88 -12.33 -28.98
C GLU A 21 -11.25 -10.92 -29.47
N ALA A 22 -12.19 -10.78 -30.41
CA ALA A 22 -12.66 -9.47 -30.88
C ALA A 22 -13.30 -8.64 -29.75
N PHE A 23 -14.06 -9.27 -28.86
CA PHE A 23 -14.64 -8.59 -27.70
C PHE A 23 -13.58 -8.15 -26.69
N TYR A 24 -12.66 -9.04 -26.33
CA TYR A 24 -11.60 -8.74 -25.35
C TYR A 24 -10.52 -7.81 -25.91
N ASP A 25 -10.35 -7.71 -27.23
CA ASP A 25 -9.52 -6.67 -27.87
C ASP A 25 -10.05 -5.27 -27.57
N LEU A 26 -11.37 -5.07 -27.68
CA LEU A 26 -12.01 -3.80 -27.33
C LEU A 26 -11.91 -3.53 -25.83
N LEU A 27 -12.30 -4.50 -24.99
CA LEU A 27 -12.35 -4.31 -23.54
C LEU A 27 -10.96 -4.20 -22.91
N LEU A 28 -10.15 -5.26 -23.02
CA LEU A 28 -8.87 -5.35 -22.33
C LEU A 28 -7.78 -4.57 -23.07
N GLY A 29 -7.76 -4.65 -24.41
CA GLY A 29 -6.75 -3.97 -25.23
C GLY A 29 -6.98 -2.47 -25.31
N GLU A 30 -8.07 -2.05 -25.95
CA GLU A 30 -8.30 -0.64 -26.27
C GLU A 30 -8.76 0.21 -25.08
N VAL A 31 -9.65 -0.32 -24.24
CA VAL A 31 -10.25 0.45 -23.13
C VAL A 31 -9.42 0.36 -21.85
N LEU A 32 -8.93 -0.83 -21.50
CA LEU A 32 -8.21 -1.07 -20.24
C LEU A 32 -6.68 -1.20 -20.41
N GLY A 33 -6.14 -0.96 -21.60
CA GLY A 33 -4.71 -0.79 -21.84
C GLY A 33 -3.84 -2.03 -21.60
N HIS A 34 -4.42 -3.24 -21.63
CA HIS A 34 -3.65 -4.48 -21.55
C HIS A 34 -2.87 -4.68 -22.85
N ARG A 35 -1.67 -5.25 -22.71
CA ARG A 35 -0.88 -5.74 -23.85
C ARG A 35 -1.38 -7.12 -24.25
N LYS A 36 -1.19 -7.50 -25.51
CA LYS A 36 -1.68 -8.77 -26.06
C LYS A 36 -0.53 -9.61 -26.63
N ASN A 37 -0.57 -10.92 -26.40
CA ASN A 37 0.24 -11.89 -27.13
C ASN A 37 -0.59 -13.16 -27.45
N ARG A 38 0.01 -14.11 -28.17
CA ARG A 38 -0.59 -15.41 -28.49
C ARG A 38 0.44 -16.51 -28.32
N PHE A 39 -0.04 -17.68 -27.92
CA PHE A 39 0.77 -18.89 -27.84
C PHE A 39 -0.12 -20.13 -28.01
N ALA A 40 0.50 -21.31 -28.11
CA ALA A 40 -0.23 -22.57 -28.14
C ALA A 40 0.31 -23.50 -27.05
N LEU A 41 -0.59 -24.20 -26.37
CA LEU A 41 -0.25 -25.25 -25.39
C LEU A 41 -1.05 -26.50 -25.76
N ASN A 42 -0.37 -27.64 -25.83
CA ASN A 42 -0.99 -28.93 -26.18
C ASN A 42 -1.80 -28.88 -27.49
N GLY A 43 -1.33 -28.10 -28.48
CA GLY A 43 -2.01 -27.93 -29.77
C GLY A 43 -3.22 -26.98 -29.74
N GLU A 44 -3.59 -26.42 -28.58
CA GLU A 44 -4.72 -25.50 -28.46
C GLU A 44 -4.23 -24.03 -28.47
N PRO A 45 -4.86 -23.15 -29.28
CA PRO A 45 -4.50 -21.73 -29.33
C PRO A 45 -4.92 -21.00 -28.04
N HIS A 46 -4.10 -20.05 -27.62
CA HIS A 46 -4.34 -19.18 -26.48
C HIS A 46 -4.09 -17.73 -26.87
N VAL A 47 -4.95 -16.83 -26.38
CA VAL A 47 -4.81 -15.38 -26.53
C VAL A 47 -4.68 -14.79 -25.14
N GLN A 48 -3.56 -14.12 -24.85
CA GLN A 48 -3.32 -13.53 -23.54
C GLN A 48 -3.34 -12.01 -23.61
N TYR A 49 -4.06 -11.41 -22.67
CA TYR A 49 -4.03 -9.99 -22.34
C TYR A 49 -3.33 -9.84 -20.99
N PHE A 50 -2.40 -8.90 -20.85
CA PHE A 50 -1.62 -8.76 -19.62
C PHE A 50 -1.27 -7.30 -19.32
N ASN A 51 -1.14 -7.01 -18.03
CA ASN A 51 -0.58 -5.76 -17.52
C ASN A 51 0.52 -6.07 -16.50
N ALA A 52 0.95 -5.08 -15.71
CA ALA A 52 2.00 -5.25 -14.71
C ALA A 52 1.58 -6.13 -13.50
N HIS A 53 0.29 -6.45 -13.36
CA HIS A 53 -0.27 -7.12 -12.19
C HIS A 53 -0.73 -8.55 -12.47
N PHE A 54 -1.39 -8.79 -13.60
CA PHE A 54 -1.92 -10.13 -13.94
C PHE A 54 -2.19 -10.28 -15.44
N GLY A 55 -2.44 -11.52 -15.86
CA GLY A 55 -2.91 -11.88 -17.20
C GLY A 55 -4.35 -12.43 -17.22
N VAL A 56 -5.05 -12.20 -18.33
CA VAL A 56 -6.29 -12.90 -18.70
C VAL A 56 -6.02 -13.67 -19.98
N VAL A 57 -6.27 -14.96 -19.98
CA VAL A 57 -5.99 -15.86 -21.11
C VAL A 57 -7.28 -16.47 -21.62
N LEU A 58 -7.56 -16.30 -22.90
CA LEU A 58 -8.65 -16.97 -23.59
C LEU A 58 -8.15 -18.29 -24.18
N ARG A 59 -8.95 -19.34 -24.04
CA ARG A 59 -8.73 -20.64 -24.69
C ARG A 59 -10.04 -21.23 -25.20
N PRO A 60 -10.03 -22.10 -26.22
CA PRO A 60 -11.22 -22.82 -26.64
C PRO A 60 -11.79 -23.68 -25.49
N ALA A 61 -13.11 -23.59 -25.31
CA ALA A 61 -13.87 -24.49 -24.47
C ALA A 61 -13.92 -25.88 -25.12
N ARG A 62 -13.88 -26.93 -24.30
CA ARG A 62 -14.02 -28.33 -24.75
C ARG A 62 -15.46 -28.85 -24.67
N VAL A 63 -16.32 -28.09 -23.98
CA VAL A 63 -17.72 -28.41 -23.77
C VAL A 63 -18.53 -27.21 -24.22
N GLN A 64 -19.51 -27.45 -25.10
CA GLN A 64 -20.49 -26.43 -25.44
C GLN A 64 -21.51 -26.33 -24.31
N GLN A 65 -21.41 -25.27 -23.52
CA GLN A 65 -22.35 -24.93 -22.47
C GLN A 65 -22.49 -23.42 -22.40
N VAL A 66 -23.68 -22.95 -22.04
CA VAL A 66 -23.89 -21.54 -21.70
C VAL A 66 -23.34 -21.31 -20.30
N HIS A 67 -22.74 -20.13 -20.05
CA HIS A 67 -22.31 -19.75 -18.72
C HIS A 67 -23.45 -19.81 -17.71
N GLN A 68 -23.22 -20.43 -16.54
CA GLN A 68 -24.19 -20.58 -15.45
C GLN A 68 -23.60 -19.95 -14.19
N PRO A 69 -23.86 -18.66 -13.90
CA PRO A 69 -23.15 -17.91 -12.84
C PRO A 69 -23.37 -18.46 -11.42
N TYR A 70 -24.44 -19.24 -11.21
CA TYR A 70 -24.77 -19.85 -9.91
C TYR A 70 -24.45 -21.35 -9.84
N ALA A 71 -23.82 -21.93 -10.86
CA ALA A 71 -23.22 -23.27 -10.77
C ALA A 71 -21.79 -23.18 -10.19
N PRO A 72 -21.25 -24.25 -9.59
CA PRO A 72 -19.83 -24.28 -9.19
C PRO A 72 -18.90 -23.90 -10.35
N GLY A 73 -18.16 -22.80 -10.21
CA GLY A 73 -17.36 -22.20 -11.27
C GLY A 73 -17.13 -20.71 -11.05
N LEU A 74 -16.78 -19.99 -12.11
CA LEU A 74 -16.67 -18.54 -12.09
C LEU A 74 -18.07 -17.93 -12.04
N HIS A 75 -18.38 -17.06 -11.07
CA HIS A 75 -19.65 -16.33 -11.10
C HIS A 75 -19.56 -15.12 -12.06
N HIS A 76 -18.58 -14.24 -11.81
CA HIS A 76 -18.29 -13.03 -12.57
C HIS A 76 -16.81 -12.65 -12.39
N LEU A 77 -16.27 -11.82 -13.29
CA LEU A 77 -14.91 -11.26 -13.16
C LEU A 77 -14.99 -9.74 -12.98
N CYS A 78 -14.54 -9.27 -11.82
CA CYS A 78 -14.52 -7.85 -11.47
C CYS A 78 -13.10 -7.27 -11.61
N LEU A 79 -12.97 -6.26 -12.46
CA LEU A 79 -11.74 -5.49 -12.70
C LEU A 79 -11.85 -4.14 -11.98
N ARG A 80 -10.70 -3.61 -11.57
CA ARG A 80 -10.65 -2.41 -10.73
C ARG A 80 -9.83 -1.31 -11.39
N VAL A 81 -10.39 -0.11 -11.41
CA VAL A 81 -9.71 1.16 -11.69
C VAL A 81 -9.54 1.96 -10.38
N ASP A 82 -8.77 3.03 -10.38
CA ASP A 82 -8.46 3.78 -9.16
C ASP A 82 -9.68 4.58 -8.68
N GLN A 83 -10.35 5.29 -9.59
CA GLN A 83 -11.37 6.28 -9.25
C GLN A 83 -12.72 6.04 -9.92
N ALA A 84 -13.80 6.50 -9.27
CA ALA A 84 -15.15 6.44 -9.83
C ALA A 84 -15.32 7.21 -11.16
N SER A 85 -14.51 8.24 -11.40
CA SER A 85 -14.42 8.94 -12.68
C SER A 85 -13.91 8.04 -13.81
N GLU A 86 -12.99 7.14 -13.52
CA GLU A 86 -12.44 6.20 -14.49
C GLU A 86 -13.46 5.12 -14.84
N VAL A 87 -14.29 4.68 -13.88
CA VAL A 87 -15.42 3.77 -14.17
C VAL A 87 -16.39 4.41 -15.18
N ARG A 88 -16.65 5.72 -15.04
CA ARG A 88 -17.47 6.48 -16.01
C ARG A 88 -16.79 6.55 -17.38
N ALA A 89 -15.48 6.81 -17.42
CA ALA A 89 -14.72 6.85 -18.67
C ALA A 89 -14.73 5.50 -19.40
N VAL A 90 -14.58 4.38 -18.66
CA VAL A 90 -14.66 3.03 -19.19
C VAL A 90 -16.05 2.76 -19.78
N ALA A 91 -17.13 3.05 -19.05
CA ALA A 91 -18.48 2.85 -19.55
C ALA A 91 -18.75 3.65 -20.85
N GLN A 92 -18.32 4.92 -20.90
CA GLN A 92 -18.45 5.75 -22.10
C GLN A 92 -17.64 5.20 -23.28
N ALA A 93 -16.39 4.78 -23.04
CA ALA A 93 -15.52 4.25 -24.08
C ALA A 93 -16.04 2.93 -24.68
N LEU A 94 -16.65 2.07 -23.86
CA LEU A 94 -17.32 0.84 -24.29
C LEU A 94 -18.55 1.13 -25.15
N GLN A 95 -19.42 2.04 -24.68
CA GLN A 95 -20.63 2.43 -25.42
C GLN A 95 -20.30 3.05 -26.78
N GLN A 96 -19.27 3.90 -26.86
CA GLN A 96 -18.80 4.49 -28.11
C GLN A 96 -18.30 3.45 -29.13
N ARG A 97 -17.84 2.29 -28.65
CA ARG A 97 -17.36 1.16 -29.47
C ARG A 97 -18.45 0.12 -29.73
N GLY A 98 -19.70 0.40 -29.33
CA GLY A 98 -20.82 -0.52 -29.51
C GLY A 98 -20.81 -1.73 -28.58
N VAL A 99 -20.00 -1.72 -27.51
CA VAL A 99 -20.03 -2.76 -26.49
C VAL A 99 -21.13 -2.43 -25.49
N ALA A 100 -22.10 -3.33 -25.35
CA ALA A 100 -23.21 -3.15 -24.41
C ALA A 100 -22.70 -3.22 -22.95
N CYS A 101 -22.92 -2.15 -22.19
CA CYS A 101 -22.66 -2.11 -20.75
C CYS A 101 -23.69 -1.22 -20.06
N THR A 102 -23.88 -1.42 -18.75
CA THR A 102 -24.70 -0.53 -17.94
C THR A 102 -24.03 0.85 -17.82
N PRO A 103 -24.78 1.92 -17.54
CA PRO A 103 -24.18 3.17 -17.05
C PRO A 103 -23.35 2.91 -15.79
N ALA A 104 -22.29 3.69 -15.60
CA ALA A 104 -21.52 3.69 -14.36
C ALA A 104 -22.38 4.29 -13.24
N THR A 105 -22.80 3.46 -12.30
CA THR A 105 -23.80 3.80 -11.28
C THR A 105 -23.20 3.64 -9.89
N ARG A 106 -23.50 4.59 -8.97
CA ARG A 106 -23.16 4.45 -7.55
C ARG A 106 -24.14 3.48 -6.88
N MET A 107 -23.62 2.48 -6.17
CA MET A 107 -24.43 1.42 -5.56
C MET A 107 -24.15 1.35 -4.05
N PRO A 108 -24.82 2.21 -3.24
CA PRO A 108 -24.53 2.34 -1.81
C PRO A 108 -24.81 1.06 -1.01
N ASP A 109 -25.67 0.18 -1.53
CA ASP A 109 -25.96 -1.13 -0.91
C ASP A 109 -24.72 -2.05 -0.86
N TYR A 110 -23.73 -1.84 -1.73
CA TYR A 110 -22.46 -2.58 -1.72
C TYR A 110 -21.39 -1.91 -0.86
N ALA A 111 -21.22 -0.60 -1.02
CA ALA A 111 -20.40 0.26 -0.16
C ALA A 111 -20.71 1.75 -0.45
N PRO A 112 -20.44 2.67 0.50
CA PRO A 112 -20.75 4.10 0.32
C PRO A 112 -20.13 4.73 -0.93
N ASP A 113 -18.94 4.30 -1.34
CA ASP A 113 -18.19 4.85 -2.47
C ASP A 113 -18.12 3.90 -3.68
N TYR A 114 -18.96 2.85 -3.71
CA TYR A 114 -18.97 1.88 -4.80
C TYR A 114 -19.61 2.45 -6.06
N VAL A 115 -18.85 2.52 -7.15
CA VAL A 115 -19.34 2.83 -8.49
C VAL A 115 -18.94 1.69 -9.42
N ALA A 116 -19.89 1.18 -10.21
CA ALA A 116 -19.62 0.07 -11.12
C ALA A 116 -20.35 0.25 -12.46
N THR A 117 -19.77 -0.33 -13.50
CA THR A 117 -20.43 -0.67 -14.76
C THR A 117 -20.32 -2.17 -14.99
N TYR A 118 -21.38 -2.76 -15.55
CA TYR A 118 -21.46 -4.19 -15.83
C TYR A 118 -21.66 -4.43 -17.31
N LEU A 119 -21.07 -5.52 -17.80
CA LEU A 119 -21.21 -6.01 -19.17
C LEU A 119 -21.16 -7.53 -19.16
N ASP A 120 -21.63 -8.15 -20.22
CA ASP A 120 -21.57 -9.61 -20.39
C ASP A 120 -20.70 -9.91 -21.60
N ASP A 121 -19.80 -10.88 -21.45
CA ASP A 121 -18.97 -11.33 -22.56
C ASP A 121 -19.77 -12.20 -23.56
N PRO A 122 -19.18 -12.59 -24.70
CA PRO A 122 -19.87 -13.36 -25.73
C PRO A 122 -20.45 -14.72 -25.29
N ASP A 123 -19.93 -15.27 -24.19
CA ASP A 123 -20.32 -16.54 -23.58
C ASP A 123 -21.30 -16.35 -22.39
N GLY A 124 -21.60 -15.10 -22.04
CA GLY A 124 -22.49 -14.73 -20.94
C GLY A 124 -21.79 -14.59 -19.58
N ILE A 125 -20.46 -14.57 -19.54
CA ILE A 125 -19.71 -14.29 -18.32
C ILE A 125 -19.91 -12.82 -17.98
N ARG A 126 -20.48 -12.57 -16.79
CA ARG A 126 -20.61 -11.22 -16.26
C ARG A 126 -19.22 -10.65 -15.96
N LEU A 127 -18.93 -9.51 -16.56
CA LEU A 127 -17.78 -8.69 -16.25
C LEU A 127 -18.23 -7.43 -15.51
N GLU A 128 -17.37 -6.94 -14.64
CA GLU A 128 -17.59 -5.73 -13.87
C GLU A 128 -16.34 -4.87 -13.88
N VAL A 129 -16.51 -3.55 -13.96
CA VAL A 129 -15.44 -2.58 -13.69
C VAL A 129 -15.88 -1.66 -12.56
N THR A 130 -15.10 -1.59 -11.50
CA THR A 130 -15.38 -0.76 -10.31
C THR A 130 -14.16 0.06 -9.86
N ASN A 131 -14.35 1.04 -8.97
CA ASN A 131 -13.29 1.84 -8.39
C ASN A 131 -12.62 1.17 -7.17
N LEU A 132 -11.40 1.61 -6.84
CA LEU A 132 -10.73 1.24 -5.61
C LEU A 132 -11.40 1.94 -4.42
N ARG A 133 -12.24 1.17 -3.72
CA ARG A 133 -12.96 1.59 -2.51
C ARG A 133 -12.00 2.06 -1.42
N GLY A 134 -12.43 3.06 -0.65
CA GLY A 134 -11.67 3.61 0.48
C GLY A 134 -11.24 2.54 1.48
N GLU A 135 -12.18 1.68 1.91
CA GLU A 135 -11.89 0.54 2.80
C GLU A 135 -10.81 -0.40 2.23
N ARG A 136 -10.83 -0.69 0.92
CA ARG A 136 -9.82 -1.56 0.30
C ARG A 136 -8.46 -0.88 0.19
N ARG A 137 -8.44 0.44 -0.01
CA ARG A 137 -7.21 1.24 -0.02
C ARG A 137 -6.59 1.27 1.37
N GLU A 138 -7.40 1.58 2.38
CA GLU A 138 -6.99 1.54 3.79
C GLU A 138 -6.42 0.16 4.14
N ARG A 139 -7.18 -0.91 3.89
CA ARG A 139 -6.71 -2.28 4.13
C ARG A 139 -5.38 -2.57 3.43
N HIS A 140 -5.20 -2.13 2.18
CA HIS A 140 -3.95 -2.33 1.44
C HIS A 140 -2.78 -1.56 2.07
N ASP A 141 -3.01 -0.29 2.41
CA ASP A 141 -1.99 0.61 2.96
C ASP A 141 -1.60 0.21 4.39
N THR A 142 -2.54 -0.34 5.16
CA THR A 142 -2.31 -0.81 6.53
C THR A 142 -1.98 -2.31 6.61
N TRP A 143 -2.12 -3.08 5.51
CA TRP A 143 -1.89 -4.53 5.52
C TRP A 143 -0.51 -4.92 6.05
N LEU A 144 0.50 -4.10 5.74
CA LEU A 144 1.88 -4.26 6.21
C LEU A 144 2.18 -3.45 7.47
N ALA A 145 1.28 -2.54 7.87
CA ALA A 145 1.35 -1.78 9.11
C ALA A 145 0.86 -2.61 10.32
N ASP A 146 0.04 -3.63 10.09
CA ASP A 146 -0.46 -4.52 11.12
C ASP A 146 0.44 -5.74 11.30
N GLY A 147 1.25 -5.70 12.36
CA GLY A 147 2.12 -6.80 12.79
C GLY A 147 3.17 -6.28 13.77
N PRO A 148 3.68 -7.12 14.69
CA PRO A 148 4.70 -6.68 15.65
C PRO A 148 5.97 -6.20 14.94
N ASP A 149 6.27 -6.66 13.73
CA ASP A 149 7.48 -6.25 13.00
C ASP A 149 7.22 -5.23 11.88
N SER A 150 6.02 -4.62 11.85
CA SER A 150 5.72 -3.57 10.88
C SER A 150 6.58 -2.32 11.12
N PRO A 151 6.85 -1.50 10.10
CA PRO A 151 7.54 -0.21 10.27
C PRO A 151 6.91 0.65 11.36
N VAL A 152 5.57 0.70 11.40
CA VAL A 152 4.82 1.44 12.42
C VAL A 152 5.05 0.88 13.81
N ALA A 153 4.94 -0.44 13.99
CA ALA A 153 5.13 -1.08 15.28
C ALA A 153 6.58 -0.97 15.78
N VAL A 154 7.56 -1.06 14.90
CA VAL A 154 8.99 -0.92 15.22
C VAL A 154 9.30 0.50 15.69
N VAL A 155 8.86 1.51 14.96
CA VAL A 155 9.08 2.92 15.36
C VAL A 155 8.25 3.28 16.59
N GLN A 156 7.06 2.70 16.76
CA GLN A 156 6.31 2.86 18.01
C GLN A 156 7.06 2.28 19.22
N ARG A 157 7.59 1.04 19.11
CA ARG A 157 8.42 0.46 20.18
C ARG A 157 9.65 1.30 20.48
N GLN A 158 10.26 1.87 19.45
CA GLN A 158 11.40 2.77 19.61
C GLN A 158 10.99 4.00 20.43
N LEU A 159 9.88 4.65 20.09
CA LEU A 159 9.38 5.83 20.79
C LEU A 159 8.99 5.51 22.24
N ASP A 160 8.31 4.38 22.45
CA ASP A 160 7.91 3.91 23.78
C ASP A 160 9.15 3.65 24.66
N ALA A 161 10.18 2.97 24.13
CA ALA A 161 11.43 2.73 24.84
C ALA A 161 12.21 4.03 25.11
N TYR A 162 12.18 4.99 24.18
CA TYR A 162 12.77 6.31 24.38
C TYR A 162 12.10 7.03 25.55
N ASN A 163 10.77 7.07 25.59
CA ASN A 163 10.01 7.72 26.65
C ASN A 163 10.06 6.97 27.99
N ALA A 164 10.24 5.64 27.96
CA ALA A 164 10.52 4.82 29.14
C ALA A 164 11.97 4.93 29.64
N ARG A 165 12.84 5.65 28.92
CA ARG A 165 14.28 5.80 29.22
C ARG A 165 15.04 4.48 29.22
N ASP A 166 14.58 3.52 28.42
CA ASP A 166 15.19 2.19 28.28
C ASP A 166 16.12 2.17 27.06
N LEU A 167 17.39 2.52 27.28
CA LEU A 167 18.40 2.53 26.22
C LEU A 167 18.60 1.14 25.56
N PRO A 168 18.68 0.01 26.31
CA PRO A 168 18.74 -1.31 25.71
C PRO A 168 17.54 -1.65 24.81
N ALA A 169 16.31 -1.43 25.27
CA ALA A 169 15.12 -1.71 24.47
C ALA A 169 15.03 -0.78 23.25
N TRP A 170 15.42 0.48 23.41
CA TRP A 170 15.47 1.45 22.32
C TRP A 170 16.49 1.02 21.25
N LEU A 171 17.71 0.62 21.66
CA LEU A 171 18.75 0.17 20.74
C LEU A 171 18.38 -1.13 20.03
N ALA A 172 17.62 -2.02 20.69
CA ALA A 172 17.14 -3.27 20.11
C ALA A 172 16.17 -3.06 18.92
N THR A 173 15.62 -1.87 18.74
CA THR A 173 14.81 -1.52 17.55
C THR A 173 15.64 -1.21 16.32
N TYR A 174 16.96 -1.00 16.47
CA TYR A 174 17.89 -0.74 15.37
C TYR A 174 18.55 -2.01 14.87
N ALA A 175 18.85 -2.07 13.58
CA ALA A 175 19.69 -3.13 13.02
C ALA A 175 21.13 -3.04 13.56
N PRO A 176 21.87 -4.16 13.70
CA PRO A 176 23.25 -4.14 14.20
C PRO A 176 24.20 -3.22 13.42
N ASP A 177 23.92 -3.04 12.12
CA ASP A 177 24.64 -2.22 11.14
C ASP A 177 23.94 -0.88 10.83
N ALA A 178 22.95 -0.48 11.64
CA ALA A 178 22.14 0.71 11.37
C ALA A 178 22.97 2.02 11.35
N SER A 179 22.49 3.01 10.62
CA SER A 179 23.13 4.32 10.48
C SER A 179 22.19 5.44 10.93
N GLN A 180 22.74 6.41 11.67
CA GLN A 180 22.06 7.63 12.06
C GLN A 180 22.67 8.84 11.34
N TYR A 181 21.81 9.72 10.83
CA TYR A 181 22.22 10.92 10.09
C TYR A 181 21.57 12.17 10.67
N ALA A 182 22.28 13.29 10.59
CA ALA A 182 21.66 14.61 10.61
C ALA A 182 21.30 14.99 9.18
N PHE A 183 20.10 15.53 8.99
CA PHE A 183 19.65 15.99 7.68
C PHE A 183 20.62 17.04 7.11
N PRO A 184 20.95 17.00 5.79
CA PRO A 184 20.43 16.04 4.81
C PRO A 184 21.15 14.69 4.78
N ALA A 185 22.44 14.60 5.12
CA ALA A 185 23.22 13.37 4.92
C ALA A 185 24.46 13.23 5.82
N THR A 186 24.58 14.02 6.90
CA THR A 186 25.77 13.96 7.77
C THR A 186 25.69 12.74 8.68
N LEU A 187 26.58 11.76 8.49
CA LEU A 187 26.64 10.58 9.35
C LEU A 187 27.00 10.97 10.79
N LEU A 188 26.17 10.54 11.74
CA LEU A 188 26.33 10.78 13.18
C LEU A 188 26.89 9.58 13.92
N ALA A 189 26.43 8.38 13.56
CA ALA A 189 26.85 7.11 14.16
C ALA A 189 26.48 5.95 13.23
N GLN A 190 27.31 4.91 13.24
CA GLN A 190 27.04 3.64 12.55
C GLN A 190 27.27 2.44 13.47
N GLY A 191 26.32 1.53 13.45
CA GLY A 191 26.28 0.32 14.26
C GLY A 191 25.95 0.58 15.74
N HIS A 192 25.51 -0.47 16.42
CA HIS A 192 25.02 -0.39 17.81
C HIS A 192 26.02 0.25 18.78
N ALA A 193 27.30 -0.04 18.66
CA ALA A 193 28.32 0.51 19.56
C ALA A 193 28.39 2.04 19.51
N GLN A 194 28.44 2.62 18.29
CA GLN A 194 28.50 4.08 18.14
C GLN A 194 27.16 4.73 18.48
N ILE A 195 26.05 4.12 18.05
CA ILE A 195 24.69 4.63 18.34
C ILE A 195 24.44 4.66 19.85
N SER A 196 24.77 3.59 20.58
CA SER A 196 24.63 3.50 22.02
C SER A 196 25.48 4.55 22.73
N ALA A 197 26.76 4.67 22.37
CA ALA A 197 27.67 5.66 22.97
C ALA A 197 27.18 7.10 22.75
N ARG A 198 26.66 7.41 21.56
CA ARG A 198 26.10 8.73 21.23
C ARG A 198 24.84 9.04 22.04
N MET A 199 23.98 8.04 22.25
CA MET A 199 22.68 8.24 22.91
C MET A 199 22.74 8.14 24.43
N ALA A 200 23.78 7.51 25.01
CA ALA A 200 23.91 7.35 26.46
C ALA A 200 23.80 8.69 27.25
N PRO A 201 24.45 9.79 26.84
CA PRO A 201 24.27 11.08 27.53
C PRO A 201 22.84 11.59 27.46
N ARG A 202 22.14 11.38 26.33
CA ARG A 202 20.75 11.79 26.17
C ARG A 202 19.82 10.95 27.05
N PHE A 203 20.05 9.63 27.16
CA PHE A 203 19.25 8.77 28.02
C PHE A 203 19.46 9.00 29.52
N ALA A 204 20.58 9.63 29.91
CA ALA A 204 20.83 10.07 31.28
C ALA A 204 20.13 11.40 31.64
N ASP A 205 19.55 12.12 30.67
CA ASP A 205 18.89 13.39 30.89
C ASP A 205 17.52 13.21 31.59
N PRO A 206 17.28 13.84 32.75
CA PRO A 206 15.99 13.76 33.45
C PRO A 206 14.83 14.37 32.66
N LEU A 207 15.09 15.18 31.63
CA LEU A 207 14.09 15.71 30.70
C LEU A 207 13.92 14.82 29.46
N LEU A 208 14.38 13.56 29.47
CA LEU A 208 14.20 12.64 28.35
C LEU A 208 12.70 12.36 28.12
N HIS A 209 12.14 13.02 27.10
CA HIS A 209 10.80 12.79 26.60
C HIS A 209 10.64 13.29 25.15
N ALA A 210 9.78 12.63 24.40
CA ALA A 210 9.34 12.98 23.05
C ALA A 210 7.82 12.87 22.95
N ARG A 211 7.18 13.87 22.34
CA ARG A 211 5.75 13.89 22.02
C ARG A 211 5.58 13.72 20.52
N LEU A 212 4.92 12.64 20.10
CA LEU A 212 4.53 12.45 18.71
C LEU A 212 3.35 13.36 18.38
N HIS A 213 3.49 14.20 17.37
CA HIS A 213 2.39 15.02 16.84
C HIS A 213 1.69 14.32 15.68
N SER A 214 2.46 13.78 14.73
CA SER A 214 1.91 13.05 13.60
C SER A 214 2.92 12.02 13.06
N ARG A 215 2.39 10.96 12.44
CA ARG A 215 3.18 9.93 11.76
C ARG A 215 2.69 9.76 10.33
N THR A 216 3.62 9.80 9.39
CA THR A 216 3.37 9.46 7.98
C THR A 216 4.11 8.19 7.62
N VAL A 217 3.45 7.27 6.90
CA VAL A 217 4.00 5.96 6.56
C VAL A 217 3.88 5.74 5.06
N ARG A 218 4.95 5.24 4.43
CA ARG A 218 4.95 4.81 3.03
C ARG A 218 5.91 3.64 2.84
N GLY A 219 5.37 2.42 2.73
CA GLY A 219 6.20 1.22 2.60
C GLY A 219 7.09 1.01 3.83
N ASP A 220 8.41 0.96 3.62
CA ASP A 220 9.42 0.83 4.68
C ASP A 220 9.80 2.16 5.35
N LEU A 221 9.26 3.29 4.88
CA LEU A 221 9.55 4.62 5.41
C LEU A 221 8.49 5.05 6.43
N VAL A 222 8.96 5.51 7.60
CA VAL A 222 8.15 6.15 8.63
C VAL A 222 8.73 7.53 8.91
N ILE A 223 7.88 8.55 8.93
CA ILE A 223 8.26 9.93 9.27
C ILE A 223 7.42 10.35 10.47
N ASP A 224 8.10 10.61 11.57
CA ASP A 224 7.50 11.16 12.78
C ASP A 224 7.80 12.66 12.87
N ASP A 225 6.74 13.45 13.03
CA ASP A 225 6.82 14.83 13.48
C ASP A 225 6.65 14.83 14.99
N GLU A 226 7.70 15.19 15.70
CA GLU A 226 7.82 15.09 17.15
C GLU A 226 8.25 16.42 17.78
N ALA A 227 7.93 16.58 19.06
CA ALA A 227 8.56 17.56 19.93
C ALA A 227 9.41 16.84 20.97
N VAL A 228 10.69 17.19 21.09
CA VAL A 228 11.59 16.61 22.10
C VAL A 228 11.91 17.61 23.19
N ALA A 229 11.84 17.18 24.44
CA ALA A 229 12.18 18.02 25.59
C ALA A 229 13.71 18.22 25.66
N ARG A 230 14.12 19.46 25.92
CA ARG A 230 15.52 19.89 26.04
C ARG A 230 15.69 20.91 27.17
N PRO A 231 16.86 20.92 27.83
CA PRO A 231 17.21 22.00 28.74
C PRO A 231 17.59 23.27 27.95
N PHE A 232 17.18 24.43 28.47
CA PHE A 232 17.63 25.76 28.04
C PHE A 232 17.99 26.61 29.26
N ASP A 233 18.69 27.72 29.02
CA ASP A 233 19.12 28.65 30.08
C ASP A 233 17.94 29.27 30.84
N ASP A 234 16.78 29.41 30.20
CA ASP A 234 15.53 29.93 30.75
C ASP A 234 14.55 28.83 31.22
N GLY A 235 15.04 27.59 31.31
CA GLY A 235 14.27 26.43 31.77
C GLY A 235 13.98 25.40 30.67
N PRO A 236 13.32 24.28 31.01
CA PRO A 236 12.98 23.25 30.02
C PRO A 236 12.09 23.78 28.89
N GLY A 237 12.25 23.22 27.71
CA GLY A 237 11.40 23.53 26.57
C GLY A 237 11.36 22.42 25.53
N TRP A 238 10.51 22.60 24.54
CA TRP A 238 10.33 21.66 23.43
C TRP A 238 11.07 22.13 22.18
N VAL A 239 11.69 21.20 21.46
CA VAL A 239 12.30 21.43 20.15
C VAL A 239 11.58 20.57 19.13
N ALA A 240 11.19 21.17 17.99
CA ALA A 240 10.63 20.42 16.88
C ALA A 240 11.67 19.45 16.29
N LEU A 241 11.26 18.23 15.99
CA LEU A 241 12.09 17.21 15.37
C LEU A 241 11.26 16.48 14.32
N GLN A 242 11.78 16.41 13.09
CA GLN A 242 11.35 15.39 12.15
C GLN A 242 12.33 14.22 12.22
N ALA A 243 11.82 13.05 12.58
CA ALA A 243 12.58 11.81 12.61
C ALA A 243 12.11 10.91 11.47
N ILE A 244 13.03 10.55 10.57
CA ILE A 244 12.74 9.77 9.37
C ILE A 244 13.43 8.41 9.51
N TYR A 245 12.66 7.34 9.51
CA TYR A 245 13.13 5.98 9.71
C TYR A 245 12.89 5.14 8.47
N GLN A 246 13.91 4.37 8.07
CA GLN A 246 13.75 3.26 7.13
C GLN A 246 13.82 1.94 7.91
N VAL A 247 12.74 1.16 7.85
CA VAL A 247 12.59 -0.09 8.60
C VAL A 247 12.58 -1.29 7.65
N GLN A 248 13.54 -2.20 7.81
CA GLN A 248 13.64 -3.40 6.98
C GLN A 248 13.91 -4.62 7.85
N GLY A 249 13.18 -5.71 7.60
CA GLY A 249 13.31 -6.94 8.40
C GLY A 249 12.98 -6.74 9.89
N GLY A 250 12.02 -5.85 10.20
CA GLY A 250 11.60 -5.57 11.57
C GLY A 250 12.55 -4.68 12.38
N LEU A 251 13.54 -4.04 11.74
CA LEU A 251 14.56 -3.22 12.41
C LEU A 251 14.81 -1.91 11.66
N ILE A 252 15.09 -0.84 12.39
CA ILE A 252 15.49 0.46 11.84
C ILE A 252 16.92 0.33 11.27
N ARG A 253 17.07 0.49 9.96
CA ARG A 253 18.38 0.49 9.29
C ARG A 253 18.94 1.89 9.13
N ASN A 254 18.10 2.87 8.80
CA ASN A 254 18.50 4.26 8.67
C ASN A 254 17.57 5.13 9.49
N ALA A 255 18.14 6.07 10.26
CA ALA A 255 17.40 7.13 10.91
C ALA A 255 18.01 8.48 10.54
N VAL A 256 17.19 9.43 10.07
CA VAL A 256 17.61 10.79 9.75
C VAL A 256 16.87 11.75 10.67
N PHE A 257 17.59 12.64 11.31
CA PHE A 257 17.04 13.62 12.25
C PHE A 257 17.19 15.03 11.68
N ASN A 258 16.07 15.74 11.58
CA ASN A 258 16.01 17.14 11.18
C ASN A 258 15.45 17.96 12.35
N PHE A 259 16.32 18.64 13.09
CA PHE A 259 15.92 19.49 14.21
C PHE A 259 15.46 20.85 13.71
N GLY A 260 14.29 21.28 14.17
CA GLY A 260 13.72 22.60 13.95
C GLY A 260 13.99 23.56 15.10
N ALA A 261 13.19 24.64 15.15
CA ALA A 261 13.27 25.64 16.20
C ALA A 261 12.70 25.14 17.54
N ARG A 262 13.03 25.87 18.61
CA ARG A 262 12.30 25.77 19.89
C ARG A 262 10.83 26.13 19.66
N LEU A 263 9.93 25.32 20.19
CA LEU A 263 8.50 25.55 20.12
C LEU A 263 8.07 26.55 21.20
N PRO A 264 7.05 27.38 20.94
CA PRO A 264 6.46 28.23 21.96
C PRO A 264 5.86 27.39 23.09
N ALA A 265 5.88 27.90 24.32
CA ALA A 265 5.27 27.22 25.45
C ALA A 265 3.74 27.16 25.28
N GLU A 266 3.13 25.97 25.32
CA GLU A 266 1.68 25.79 25.28
C GLU A 266 1.08 25.78 26.70
N GLN A 267 -0.19 26.14 26.85
CA GLN A 267 -0.90 26.05 28.14
C GLN A 267 -1.05 24.57 28.54
N GLY A 268 -0.30 24.15 29.57
CA GLY A 268 -0.29 22.77 30.08
C GLY A 268 1.08 22.08 30.05
N ASP A 269 2.10 22.70 29.44
CA ASP A 269 3.45 22.16 29.29
C ASP A 269 4.33 22.30 30.56
N SER A 270 3.85 21.77 31.68
CA SER A 270 4.66 21.66 32.89
C SER A 270 5.72 20.56 32.72
N LEU A 271 6.87 20.92 32.14
CA LEU A 271 8.08 20.11 32.18
C LEU A 271 8.76 20.31 33.54
N THR A 272 8.46 19.43 34.51
CA THR A 272 9.20 19.38 35.78
C THR A 272 10.45 18.54 35.61
N ALA A 273 11.60 19.08 36.02
CA ALA A 273 12.86 18.35 36.10
C ALA A 273 12.81 17.20 37.11
#